data_AF-A0A931ZHR1-F1
#
_entry.id   AF-A0A931ZHR1-F1
#
_cell.length_a   1.000
_cell.length_b   1.000
_cell.length_c   1.000
_cell.angle_alpha   90.00
_cell.angle_beta   90.00
_cell.angle_gamma   90.00
#
_symmetry.space_group_name_H-M   'P 1'
#
loop_
_entity.id
_entity.type
_entity.pdbx_description
1 polymer ?
#
loop_
_entity_poly.entity_id
_entity_poly.type
_entity_poly.pdbx_seq_one_letter_code
_entity_poly.pdbx_strand_id
1 'polypeptide(L)'
;MPKTNKRVIILIDGSNFYFKLKNLELHNLLDFNFSGFLKILVGENREFVSATYYVGKVRTDGTERSRKLQSDQQKLFSHKASVALVAQCSESRLLTGEDVGKFLGKLRVRKQK
;
A
#
# COMPACT_ATOMS: atom_id res chain seq x y z
N MET A 1 -17.27 20.11 -4.73
CA MET A 1 -16.91 19.30 -5.92
C MET A 1 -17.62 17.96 -5.78
N PRO A 2 -18.43 17.51 -6.74
CA PRO A 2 -19.08 16.20 -6.64
C PRO A 2 -17.99 15.12 -6.61
N LYS A 3 -18.06 14.21 -5.63
CA LYS A 3 -17.17 13.03 -5.60
C LYS A 3 -17.35 12.27 -6.92
N THR A 4 -16.26 11.94 -7.59
CA THR A 4 -16.32 10.98 -8.69
C THR A 4 -16.81 9.65 -8.11
N ASN A 5 -17.62 8.89 -8.85
CA ASN A 5 -18.07 7.55 -8.47
C ASN A 5 -16.92 6.50 -8.49
N LYS A 6 -15.66 6.94 -8.47
CA LYS A 6 -14.49 6.05 -8.49
C LYS A 6 -14.18 5.58 -7.08
N ARG A 7 -14.21 4.26 -6.94
CA ARG A 7 -13.97 3.50 -5.71
C ARG A 7 -12.52 3.03 -5.66
N VAL A 8 -11.87 3.14 -4.52
CA VAL A 8 -10.44 2.86 -4.34
C VAL A 8 -10.24 1.75 -3.32
N ILE A 9 -9.52 0.71 -3.72
CA ILE A 9 -8.94 -0.30 -2.85
C ILE A 9 -7.43 -0.09 -2.77
N ILE A 10 -6.84 -0.30 -1.59
CA ILE A 10 -5.40 -0.15 -1.38
C ILE A 10 -4.84 -1.48 -0.83
N LEU A 11 -3.83 -2.03 -1.50
CA LEU A 11 -3.17 -3.27 -1.11
C LEU A 11 -1.70 -2.96 -0.82
N ILE A 12 -1.25 -3.19 0.41
CA ILE A 12 0.11 -2.87 0.86
C ILE A 12 0.84 -4.15 1.22
N ASP A 13 1.94 -4.45 0.51
CA ASP A 13 2.94 -5.41 0.97
C ASP A 13 3.65 -4.81 2.19
N GLY A 14 3.34 -5.32 3.38
CA GLY A 14 3.86 -4.78 4.61
C GLY A 14 5.37 -4.93 4.75
N SER A 15 5.95 -6.03 4.25
CA SER A 15 7.40 -6.25 4.37
C SER A 15 8.16 -5.27 3.46
N ASN A 16 7.75 -5.17 2.19
CA ASN A 16 8.35 -4.22 1.25
C ASN A 16 8.19 -2.78 1.73
N PHE A 17 6.97 -2.41 2.13
CA PHE A 17 6.65 -1.06 2.61
C PHE A 17 7.46 -0.71 3.86
N TYR A 18 7.55 -1.62 4.83
CA TYR A 18 8.34 -1.43 6.05
C TYR A 18 9.82 -1.16 5.76
N PHE A 19 10.45 -1.94 4.88
CA PHE A 19 11.84 -1.70 4.49
C PHE A 19 12.00 -0.36 3.76
N LYS A 20 11.03 0.05 2.93
CA LYS A 20 11.05 1.38 2.31
C LYS A 20 10.95 2.50 3.33
N LEU A 21 10.08 2.39 4.33
CA LEU A 21 10.00 3.40 5.40
C LEU A 21 11.31 3.48 6.21
N LYS A 22 11.96 2.34 6.49
CA LYS A 22 13.28 2.30 7.13
C LYS A 22 14.35 3.01 6.31
N ASN A 23 14.39 2.77 5.00
CA ASN A 23 15.35 3.41 4.10
C ASN A 23 15.15 4.93 3.99
N LEU A 24 13.95 5.41 4.33
CA LEU A 24 13.65 6.85 4.42
C LEU A 24 13.96 7.45 5.80
N GLU A 25 14.68 6.71 6.65
CA GLU A 25 15.09 7.13 8.00
C GLU A 25 13.92 7.56 8.90
N LEU A 26 12.75 6.94 8.70
CA LEU A 26 11.62 7.11 9.61
C LEU A 26 11.87 6.25 10.87
N HIS A 27 12.45 6.88 11.88
CA HIS A 27 12.86 6.19 13.11
C HIS A 27 11.69 5.73 13.99
N ASN A 28 10.50 6.35 13.87
CA ASN A 28 9.31 5.98 14.64
C ASN A 28 8.21 5.39 13.75
N LEU A 29 8.43 4.17 13.26
CA LEU A 29 7.46 3.49 12.38
C LEU A 29 6.12 3.19 13.05
N LEU A 30 6.10 3.04 14.39
CA LEU A 30 4.86 2.86 15.16
C LEU A 30 3.99 4.12 15.15
N ASP A 31 4.60 5.30 14.98
CA ASP A 31 3.90 6.59 14.91
C ASP A 31 3.47 6.94 13.48
N PHE A 32 3.72 6.05 12.50
CA PHE A 32 3.33 6.31 11.13
C PHE A 32 1.80 6.38 11.03
N ASN A 33 1.28 7.57 10.72
CA ASN A 33 -0.16 7.79 10.58
C ASN A 33 -0.67 7.21 9.25
N PHE A 34 -0.94 5.89 9.25
CA PHE A 34 -1.48 5.16 8.12
C PHE A 34 -2.79 5.75 7.60
N SER A 35 -3.73 6.11 8.49
CA SER A 35 -5.02 6.68 8.07
C SER A 35 -4.83 7.99 7.30
N GLY A 36 -3.91 8.85 7.75
CA GLY A 36 -3.55 10.08 7.05
C GLY A 36 -2.90 9.81 5.69
N PHE A 37 -1.98 8.83 5.64
CA PHE A 37 -1.33 8.41 4.40
C PHE A 37 -2.35 7.89 3.37
N LEU A 38 -3.24 6.98 3.77
CA LEU A 38 -4.29 6.43 2.90
C LEU A 38 -5.22 7.53 2.39
N LYS A 39 -5.60 8.51 3.23
CA LYS A 39 -6.41 9.67 2.80
C LYS A 39 -5.73 10.47 1.69
N ILE A 40 -4.41 10.67 1.76
CA ILE A 40 -3.67 11.34 0.67
C ILE A 40 -3.69 10.50 -0.60
N LEU A 41 -3.48 9.18 -0.49
CA LEU A 41 -3.49 8.28 -1.64
C LEU A 41 -4.85 8.24 -2.34
N VAL A 42 -5.95 8.25 -1.57
CA VAL A 42 -7.32 8.28 -2.08
C VAL A 42 -7.67 9.66 -2.63
N GLY A 43 -7.18 10.75 -2.04
CA GLY A 43 -7.54 12.10 -2.45
C GLY A 43 -9.01 12.46 -2.16
N GLU A 44 -9.43 13.66 -2.57
CA GLU A 44 -10.69 14.27 -2.10
C GLU A 44 -11.93 13.80 -2.88
N ASN A 45 -11.75 13.39 -4.13
CA ASN A 45 -12.85 13.15 -5.08
C ASN A 45 -13.15 11.66 -5.30
N ARG A 46 -12.63 10.75 -4.48
CA ARG A 46 -12.82 9.29 -4.64
C ARG A 46 -13.39 8.67 -3.36
N GLU A 47 -14.08 7.55 -3.51
CA GLU A 47 -14.58 6.77 -2.39
C GLU A 47 -13.51 5.77 -1.93
N PHE A 48 -13.13 5.83 -0.65
CA PHE A 48 -12.29 4.82 -0.04
C PHE A 48 -13.15 3.58 0.30
N VAL A 49 -12.83 2.44 -0.30
CA VAL A 49 -13.55 1.18 -0.06
C VAL A 49 -12.86 0.35 1.02
N SER A 50 -11.57 0.07 0.83
CA SER A 50 -10.80 -0.76 1.75
C SER A 50 -9.30 -0.54 1.62
N ALA A 51 -8.58 -0.86 2.69
CA ALA A 51 -7.13 -1.01 2.66
C ALA A 51 -6.74 -2.31 3.38
N THR A 52 -5.86 -3.08 2.76
CA THR A 52 -5.33 -4.32 3.33
C THR A 52 -3.81 -4.22 3.45
N TYR A 53 -3.31 -4.37 4.67
CA TYR A 53 -1.87 -4.40 4.98
C TYR A 53 -1.44 -5.85 5.25
N TYR A 54 -0.62 -6.40 4.36
CA TYR A 54 -0.21 -7.80 4.45
C TYR A 54 1.05 -7.93 5.32
N VAL A 55 0.91 -8.61 6.46
CA VAL A 55 2.02 -8.86 7.38
C VAL A 55 2.61 -10.24 7.14
N GLY A 56 3.92 -10.29 6.93
CA GLY A 56 4.69 -11.52 6.90
C GLY A 56 4.66 -12.28 5.57
N LYS A 57 5.63 -13.19 5.45
CA LYS A 57 5.76 -14.13 4.35
C LYS A 57 5.02 -15.42 4.71
N VAL A 58 4.28 -16.00 3.76
CA VAL A 58 3.75 -17.36 3.90
C VAL A 58 4.92 -18.31 4.17
N ARG A 59 4.92 -18.89 5.38
CA ARG A 59 5.86 -19.93 5.78
C ARG A 59 5.44 -21.25 5.13
N THR A 60 6.42 -22.01 4.67
CA THR A 60 6.19 -23.31 4.05
C THR A 60 6.50 -24.41 5.04
N ASP A 61 5.56 -25.34 5.22
CA ASP A 61 5.74 -26.59 5.99
C ASP A 61 6.26 -27.75 5.12
N GLY A 62 6.58 -27.48 3.85
CA GLY A 62 7.03 -28.49 2.89
C GLY A 62 5.91 -29.22 2.14
N THR A 63 4.64 -28.94 2.44
CA THR A 63 3.50 -29.46 1.67
C THR A 63 3.31 -28.74 0.34
N GLU A 64 2.65 -29.40 -0.61
CA GLU A 64 2.26 -28.77 -1.88
C GLU A 64 1.37 -27.55 -1.66
N ARG A 65 0.44 -27.64 -0.70
CA ARG A 65 -0.47 -26.55 -0.34
C ARG A 65 0.30 -25.30 0.11
N SER A 66 1.26 -25.44 1.04
CA SER A 66 2.00 -24.28 1.55
C SER A 66 2.94 -23.69 0.49
N ARG A 67 3.54 -24.52 -0.37
CA ARG A 67 4.29 -24.05 -1.55
C ARG A 67 3.42 -23.27 -2.51
N LYS A 68 2.20 -23.75 -2.80
CA LYS A 68 1.24 -23.04 -3.65
C LYS A 68 0.85 -21.68 -3.05
N LEU A 69 0.53 -21.63 -1.76
CA LEU A 69 0.20 -20.38 -1.07
C LEU A 69 1.36 -19.37 -1.09
N GLN A 70 2.60 -19.83 -0.92
CA GLN A 70 3.79 -18.97 -1.04
C GLN A 70 3.98 -18.46 -2.47
N SER A 71 3.81 -19.32 -3.48
CA SER A 71 3.89 -18.93 -4.90
C SER A 71 2.82 -17.89 -5.25
N ASP A 72 1.59 -18.09 -4.81
CA ASP A 72 0.49 -17.17 -5.06
C ASP A 72 0.70 -15.82 -4.34
N GLN A 73 1.25 -15.82 -3.11
CA GLN A 73 1.69 -14.60 -2.43
C GLN A 73 2.80 -13.86 -3.22
N GLN A 74 3.80 -14.59 -3.72
CA GLN A 74 4.88 -14.01 -4.54
C GLN A 74 4.36 -13.45 -5.87
N LYS A 75 3.37 -14.09 -6.50
CA LYS A 75 2.74 -13.55 -7.72
C LYS A 75 2.00 -12.24 -7.42
N LEU A 76 1.27 -12.19 -6.30
CA LEU A 76 0.54 -10.99 -5.86
C LEU A 76 1.48 -9.80 -5.63
N PHE A 77 2.67 -10.03 -5.08
CA PHE A 77 3.66 -9.00 -4.73
C PHE A 77 4.92 -9.00 -5.60
N SER A 78 4.90 -9.69 -6.74
CA SER A 78 5.93 -9.47 -7.76
C SER A 78 5.90 -7.97 -8.08
N HIS A 79 7.02 -7.33 -8.47
CA HIS A 79 7.07 -5.87 -8.72
C HIS A 79 6.21 -5.42 -9.92
N LYS A 80 5.23 -6.23 -10.31
CA LYS A 80 4.21 -6.05 -11.32
C LYS A 80 2.86 -6.14 -10.61
N ALA A 81 1.94 -5.24 -10.95
CA ALA A 81 0.57 -5.36 -10.46
C ALA A 81 -0.06 -6.68 -10.95
N SER A 82 -0.86 -7.32 -10.10
CA SER A 82 -1.60 -8.54 -10.47
C SER A 82 -2.51 -8.27 -11.66
N VAL A 83 -2.29 -9.00 -12.76
CA VAL A 83 -3.05 -8.82 -14.02
C VAL A 83 -4.55 -8.98 -13.78
N ALA A 84 -4.95 -9.96 -12.98
CA ALA A 84 -6.36 -10.20 -12.67
C ALA A 84 -6.99 -9.03 -11.87
N LEU A 85 -6.24 -8.45 -10.92
CA LEU A 85 -6.71 -7.28 -10.18
C LEU A 85 -6.78 -6.05 -11.07
N VAL A 86 -5.75 -5.82 -11.90
CA VAL A 86 -5.72 -4.69 -12.85
C VAL A 86 -6.86 -4.75 -13.84
N ALA A 87 -7.19 -5.95 -14.36
CA ALA A 87 -8.28 -6.14 -15.31
C ALA A 87 -9.67 -5.79 -14.75
N GLN A 88 -9.83 -5.79 -13.42
CA GLN A 88 -11.09 -5.42 -12.75
C GLN A 88 -11.15 -3.94 -12.33
N CYS A 89 -10.07 -3.19 -12.57
CA CYS A 89 -9.97 -1.79 -12.16
C CYS A 89 -10.02 -0.87 -13.39
N SER A 90 -10.73 0.25 -13.28
CA SER A 90 -10.68 1.30 -14.31
C SER A 90 -9.30 1.96 -14.40
N GLU A 91 -8.56 1.98 -13.30
CA GLU A 91 -7.22 2.56 -13.18
C GLU A 91 -6.40 1.75 -12.16
N SER A 92 -5.11 1.60 -12.39
CA SER A 92 -4.19 0.99 -11.42
C SER A 92 -2.82 1.66 -11.48
N ARG A 93 -2.11 1.71 -10.34
CA ARG A 93 -0.73 2.19 -10.26
C ARG A 93 -0.02 1.56 -9.07
N LEU A 94 1.30 1.45 -9.15
CA LEU A 94 2.14 1.08 -8.01
C LEU A 94 2.38 2.30 -7.10
N LEU A 95 2.60 2.05 -5.81
CA LEU A 95 3.08 3.05 -4.87
C LEU A 95 4.57 3.30 -5.10
N THR A 96 4.97 4.57 -5.10
CA THR A 96 6.38 4.96 -5.26
C THR A 96 6.92 5.61 -3.99
N GLY A 97 8.24 5.79 -3.92
CA GLY A 97 8.86 6.55 -2.82
C GLY A 97 8.35 8.00 -2.72
N GLU A 98 7.97 8.61 -3.84
CA GLU A 98 7.41 9.97 -3.87
C GLU A 98 6.06 10.06 -3.14
N ASP A 99 5.22 9.01 -3.21
CA ASP A 99 3.94 8.99 -2.50
C ASP A 99 4.17 9.10 -0.99
N VAL A 100 5.20 8.41 -0.48
CA VAL A 100 5.61 8.50 0.92
C VAL A 100 6.17 9.89 1.21
N GLY A 101 7.02 10.43 0.33
CA GLY A 101 7.59 11.77 0.46
C GLY A 101 6.52 12.87 0.55
N LYS A 102 5.46 12.81 -0.27
CA LYS A 102 4.33 13.76 -0.24
C LYS A 102 3.62 13.78 1.11
N PHE A 103 3.46 12.61 1.74
CA PHE A 103 2.87 12.50 3.06
C PHE A 103 3.77 13.12 4.14
N LEU A 104 5.08 12.85 4.10
CA LEU A 104 6.05 13.44 5.02
C LEU A 104 6.17 14.97 4.85
N GLY A 105 6.15 15.46 3.62
CA GLY A 105 6.14 16.90 3.32
C GLY A 105 4.92 17.60 3.92
N LYS A 106 3.73 17.03 3.80
CA LYS A 106 2.51 17.60 4.42
C LYS A 106 2.49 17.52 5.95
N LEU A 107 3.14 16.52 6.55
CA LEU A 107 3.32 16.45 8.00
C LEU A 107 4.20 17.60 8.51
N ARG A 108 5.27 17.95 7.79
CA ARG A 108 6.16 19.08 8.14
C ARG A 108 5.43 20.42 8.09
N VAL A 109 4.61 20.66 7.06
CA VAL A 109 3.82 21.90 6.93
C VAL A 109 2.79 22.06 8.06
N ARG A 110 2.21 20.97 8.55
CA ARG A 110 1.24 21.02 9.66
C ARG A 110 1.85 21.29 11.04
N LYS A 111 3.15 21.02 11.25
CA LYS A 111 3.85 21.30 12.51
C LYS A 111 4.33 22.76 12.65
N GLN A 112 4.29 23.55 11.57
CA GLN A 112 4.72 24.95 11.53
C GLN A 112 3.56 25.96 11.60
N LYS A 113 2.33 25.49 11.81
CA LYS A 113 1.15 26.31 12.13
C LYS A 113 0.76 26.05 13.57
#